data_AF-A0A351UX64-F1
#
_entry.id   AF-A0A351UX64-F1
#
_cell.length_a   1.000
_cell.length_b   1.000
_cell.length_c   1.000
_cell.angle_alpha   90.00
_cell.angle_beta   90.00
_cell.angle_gamma   90.00
#
_symmetry.space_group_name_H-M   'P 1'
#
loop_
_entity.id
_entity.type
_entity.pdbx_description
1 polymer ?
#
loop_
_entity_poly.entity_id
_entity_poly.type
_entity_poly.pdbx_seq_one_letter_code
_entity_poly.pdbx_strand_id
1 'polypeptide(L)' 'MNSAIVKKQAAGLPVFYAEWNENAIFSAYTNDTRKVAAYDIKAALDVENNLDGSSIWCFSDIF' A
#
# COMPACT_ATOMS: atom_id res chain seq x y z
N MET A 1 6.87 -0.15 7.89
CA MET A 1 5.73 -1.09 7.74
C MET A 1 6.09 -2.44 8.35
N ASN A 2 5.12 -3.24 8.79
CA ASN A 2 5.34 -4.53 9.46
C ASN A 2 5.47 -5.71 8.47
N SER A 3 5.76 -5.47 7.19
CA SER A 3 5.72 -6.49 6.13
C SER A 3 6.61 -7.70 6.39
N ALA A 4 7.79 -7.52 6.99
CA ALA A 4 8.66 -8.63 7.41
C ALA A 4 8.02 -9.54 8.47
N ILE A 5 7.29 -8.96 9.44
CA ILE A 5 6.56 -9.72 10.46
C ILE A 5 5.42 -10.50 9.80
N VAL A 6 4.67 -9.84 8.91
CA VAL A 6 3.56 -10.48 8.18
C VAL A 6 4.07 -11.64 7.31
N LYS A 7 5.17 -11.47 6.57
CA LYS A 7 5.77 -12.55 5.76
C LYS A 7 6.19 -13.74 6.62
N LYS A 8 6.74 -13.49 7.81
CA LYS A 8 7.06 -14.55 8.77
C LYS A 8 5.80 -15.26 9.28
N GLN A 9 4.74 -14.52 9.60
CA GLN A 9 3.47 -15.07 10.07
C GLN A 9 2.71 -15.87 9.00
N ALA A 10 2.86 -15.49 7.71
CA ALA A 10 2.23 -16.17 6.60
C ALA A 10 2.74 -17.61 6.38
N ALA A 11 3.86 -18.00 7.01
CA ALA A 11 4.37 -19.37 7.01
C ALA A 11 4.47 -20.01 5.61
N GLY A 12 4.92 -19.24 4.62
CA GLY A 12 5.08 -19.68 3.22
C GLY A 12 3.87 -19.45 2.33
N LEU A 13 2.74 -18.96 2.86
CA LEU A 13 1.61 -18.51 2.06
C LEU A 13 1.92 -17.16 1.37
N PRO A 14 1.32 -16.91 0.18
CA PRO A 14 1.38 -15.59 -0.46
C PRO A 14 0.80 -14.49 0.43
N VAL A 15 1.45 -13.33 0.45
CA VAL A 15 1.01 -12.14 1.18
C VAL A 15 0.59 -11.06 0.21
N PHE A 16 -0.67 -10.67 0.28
CA PHE A 16 -1.24 -9.60 -0.53
C PHE A 16 -1.71 -8.45 0.36
N TYR A 17 -1.27 -7.23 0.04
CA TYR A 17 -1.89 -6.02 0.59
C TYR A 17 -2.96 -5.56 -0.40
N ALA A 18 -4.19 -6.05 -0.20
CA ALA A 18 -5.31 -5.82 -1.12
C ALA A 18 -5.82 -4.36 -1.12
N GLU A 19 -5.48 -3.57 -0.11
CA GLU A 19 -5.84 -2.15 0.00
C GLU A 19 -4.78 -1.41 0.83
N TRP A 20 -4.27 -0.29 0.30
CA TRP A 20 -3.42 0.66 1.01
C TRP A 20 -3.36 2.01 0.28
N ASN A 21 -3.07 3.09 1.01
CA ASN A 21 -2.80 4.46 0.52
C ASN A 21 -2.07 5.22 1.66
N GLU A 22 -1.65 6.48 1.45
CA GLU A 22 -1.07 7.31 2.51
C GLU A 22 -2.04 7.60 3.66
N ASN A 23 -3.34 7.54 3.39
CA ASN A 23 -4.41 7.77 4.35
C ASN A 23 -5.63 6.89 4.02
N ALA A 24 -6.55 6.74 4.97
CA ALA A 24 -7.74 5.88 4.82
C ALA A 24 -9.03 6.66 4.50
N ILE A 25 -8.94 7.93 4.09
CA ILE A 25 -10.09 8.82 3.92
C ILE A 25 -10.22 9.15 2.43
N PHE A 26 -11.29 8.67 1.79
CA PHE A 26 -11.49 8.86 0.34
C PHE A 26 -11.48 10.34 -0.09
N SER A 27 -11.99 11.24 0.76
CA SER A 27 -12.07 12.67 0.50
C SER A 27 -10.88 13.47 1.06
N ALA A 28 -9.78 12.82 1.45
CA ALA A 28 -8.63 13.53 1.98
C ALA A 28 -7.95 14.32 0.86
N TYR A 29 -7.81 15.63 1.05
CA TYR A 29 -7.07 16.52 0.15
C TYR A 29 -5.67 16.03 -0.21
N THR A 30 -5.03 15.24 0.67
CA THR A 30 -3.71 14.67 0.44
C THR A 30 -3.62 13.78 -0.80
N ASN A 31 -4.71 13.09 -1.15
CA ASN A 31 -4.81 12.25 -2.36
C ASN A 31 -4.57 13.05 -3.66
N ASP A 32 -4.84 14.36 -3.64
CA ASP A 32 -4.70 15.25 -4.79
C ASP A 32 -3.34 15.97 -4.85
N THR A 33 -2.44 15.67 -3.91
CA THR A 33 -1.16 16.38 -3.82
C THR A 33 -0.05 15.60 -4.51
N ARG A 34 0.99 16.31 -4.98
CA ARG A 34 2.20 15.66 -5.51
C ARG A 34 2.95 14.82 -4.47
N LYS A 35 2.67 15.01 -3.17
CA LYS A 35 3.33 14.27 -2.08
C LYS A 35 2.89 12.81 -2.06
N VAL A 36 1.63 12.52 -2.36
CA VAL A 36 1.11 11.14 -2.37
C VAL A 36 1.87 10.27 -3.37
N ALA A 37 2.20 10.81 -4.54
CA ALA A 37 2.98 10.10 -5.55
C ALA A 37 4.37 9.68 -5.02
N ALA A 38 5.04 10.55 -4.25
CA ALA A 38 6.33 10.21 -3.63
C ALA A 38 6.17 9.23 -2.46
N TYR A 39 5.10 9.38 -1.68
CA TYR A 39 4.76 8.46 -0.59
C TYR A 39 4.52 7.05 -1.14
N ASP A 40 3.69 6.92 -2.18
CA ASP A 40 3.27 5.64 -2.75
C ASP A 40 4.44 4.84 -3.30
N ILE A 41 5.34 5.48 -4.05
CA ILE A 41 6.55 4.81 -4.57
C ILE A 41 7.44 4.34 -3.42
N LYS A 42 7.69 5.19 -2.42
CA LYS A 42 8.50 4.82 -1.27
C LYS A 42 7.85 3.67 -0.49
N ALA A 43 6.55 3.75 -0.25
CA ALA A 43 5.79 2.76 0.48
C ALA A 43 5.79 1.40 -0.23
N ALA A 44 5.64 1.38 -1.56
CA ALA A 44 5.71 0.18 -2.37
C ALA A 44 7.10 -0.46 -2.33
N LEU A 45 8.16 0.32 -2.53
CA LEU A 45 9.56 -0.16 -2.50
C LEU A 45 9.96 -0.70 -1.12
N ASP A 46 9.51 -0.07 -0.03
CA ASP A 46 9.79 -0.52 1.35
C ASP A 46 9.28 -1.95 1.64
N VAL A 47 8.27 -2.42 0.90
CA VAL A 47 7.62 -3.72 1.14
C VAL A 47 7.76 -4.71 0.00
N GLU A 48 8.33 -4.33 -1.14
CA GLU A 48 8.36 -5.14 -2.37
C GLU A 48 8.94 -6.55 -2.15
N ASN A 49 9.94 -6.68 -1.28
CA ASN A 49 10.60 -7.96 -1.00
C ASN A 49 9.81 -8.87 -0.04
N ASN A 50 8.73 -8.37 0.56
CA ASN A 50 7.95 -9.07 1.57
C ASN A 50 6.51 -9.39 1.12
N LEU A 51 6.07 -8.86 -0.02
CA LEU A 51 4.72 -9.05 -0.56
C LEU A 51 4.77 -9.79 -1.90
N ASP A 52 3.73 -10.57 -2.17
CA ASP A 52 3.52 -11.24 -3.44
C ASP A 52 2.62 -10.40 -4.37
N GLY A 53 1.98 -9.36 -3.82
CA GLY A 53 1.29 -8.32 -4.57
C GLY A 53 0.69 -7.25 -3.66
N SER A 54 0.39 -6.09 -4.24
CA SER A 54 -0.31 -5.01 -3.54
C SER A 54 -1.23 -4.24 -4.49
N SER A 55 -2.26 -3.61 -3.93
CA SER A 55 -3.21 -2.77 -4.67
C SER A 55 -3.39 -1.45 -3.96
N ILE A 56 -2.98 -0.36 -4.61
CA ILE A 56 -3.31 0.99 -4.14
C ILE A 56 -4.82 1.16 -4.19
N TRP A 57 -5.37 1.71 -3.12
CA TRP A 57 -6.78 2.03 -3.03
C TRP A 57 -6.97 3.55 -3.07
N CYS A 58 -7.56 4.14 -4.12
CA CYS A 58 -8.22 3.51 -5.25
C CYS A 58 -7.68 4.01 -6.58
N PHE A 59 -8.11 3.36 -7.66
CA PHE A 59 -7.70 3.70 -9.02
C PHE A 59 -8.41 4.94 -9.57
N SER A 60 -9.54 5.35 -8.98
CA SER A 60 -10.45 6.36 -9.52
C SER A 60 -11.33 6.95 -8.42
N ASP A 61 -11.62 8.24 -8.54
CA ASP A 61 -12.58 8.95 -7.68
C ASP A 61 -14.04 8.55 -7.96
N ILE A 62 -14.31 7.71 -8.96
CA ILE A 62 -15.58 7.00 -9.08
C ILE A 62 -15.59 5.90 -8.02
N PHE A 63 -15.98 6.31 -6.82
CA PHE A 63 -15.92 5.52 -5.59
C PHE A 63 -17.27 4.91 -5.22
#